data_AF-A0A370GTW6-F1
#
_entry.id   AF-A0A370GTW6-F1
#
_cell.length_a   1.000
_cell.length_b   1.000
_cell.length_c   1.000
_cell.angle_alpha   90.00
_cell.angle_beta   90.00
_cell.angle_gamma   90.00
#
_symmetry.space_group_name_H-M   'P 1'
#
loop_
_entity.id
_entity.type
_entity.pdbx_description
1 polymer ?
#
loop_
_entity_poly.entity_id
_entity_poly.type
_entity_poly.pdbx_seq_one_letter_code
_entity_poly.pdbx_strand_id
1 'polypeptide(L)'
;MNTRARLDVAYEEGQLGADEYHDRSDRAAAAETLGQLHRLVTDLQPSPETADLTLPPPDSLRLRHRGGEYSGGVRARDADRAATCAILDAARGDGQLSEDDHRALTELAGAAKTLGDLTELTADLQRPADAPPEPRRPRSRRGWWAAGVAVAAVCSAVAGFAATHRPAAAPAPPPAAPAMAQPLVVPMPRLTTAEGFALLREQFRAKFGGTVVDELTLFPGYASLEAAPTGQPNRVVRWSYQGGFTPSGDPTTRRVDTPTFDLATVDPAVLGGLLAEAPGLLRVDGGAVTHVRFENDTISRGPRISVYVGNDFNESGYLEATPSGDKTRVSPFDR
;
A
#
# COMPACT_ATOMS: atom_id res chain seq x y z
N MET A 1 -6.78 -23.00 -24.49
CA MET A 1 -6.86 -24.47 -24.61
C MET A 1 -5.54 -25.10 -24.19
N ASN A 2 -5.60 -26.25 -23.52
CA ASN A 2 -4.65 -26.69 -22.49
C ASN A 2 -3.58 -27.66 -23.02
N THR A 3 -2.31 -27.51 -22.62
CA THR A 3 -1.16 -28.38 -22.98
C THR A 3 -1.46 -29.87 -22.86
N ARG A 4 -2.34 -30.23 -21.92
CA ARG A 4 -2.83 -31.59 -21.71
C ARG A 4 -3.50 -32.20 -22.95
N ALA A 5 -4.36 -31.46 -23.63
CA ALA A 5 -5.03 -31.95 -24.85
C ALA A 5 -4.02 -32.24 -25.98
N ARG A 6 -2.93 -31.48 -26.05
CA ARG A 6 -1.86 -31.71 -27.04
C ARG A 6 -0.99 -32.92 -26.69
N LEU A 7 -0.77 -33.19 -25.39
CA LEU A 7 -0.10 -34.40 -24.93
C LEU A 7 -0.96 -35.65 -25.17
N ASP A 8 -2.28 -35.55 -24.96
CA ASP A 8 -3.23 -36.64 -25.18
C ASP A 8 -3.25 -37.06 -26.65
N VAL A 9 -3.38 -36.10 -27.57
CA VAL A 9 -3.34 -36.35 -29.03
C VAL A 9 -1.98 -36.92 -29.46
N ALA A 10 -0.86 -36.40 -28.93
CA ALA A 10 0.46 -36.93 -29.26
C ALA A 10 0.70 -38.37 -28.77
N TYR A 11 0.07 -38.78 -27.65
CA TYR A 11 0.08 -40.16 -27.19
C TYR A 11 -0.76 -41.06 -28.09
N GLU A 12 -1.97 -40.62 -28.48
CA GLU A 12 -2.85 -41.36 -29.39
C GLU A 12 -2.23 -41.56 -30.78
N GLU A 13 -1.47 -40.57 -31.27
CA GLU A 13 -0.72 -40.65 -32.52
C GLU A 13 0.60 -41.45 -32.41
N GLY A 14 0.94 -41.95 -31.21
CA GLY A 14 2.14 -42.76 -30.96
C GLY A 14 3.46 -41.98 -30.97
N GLN A 15 3.40 -40.65 -30.88
CA GLN A 15 4.59 -39.78 -30.77
C GLN A 15 5.21 -39.81 -29.36
N LEU A 16 4.42 -40.17 -28.34
CA LEU A 16 4.87 -40.34 -26.95
C LEU A 16 4.64 -41.78 -26.47
N GLY A 17 5.65 -42.36 -25.79
CA GLY A 17 5.46 -43.62 -25.06
C GLY A 17 4.65 -43.41 -23.78
N ALA A 18 4.03 -44.48 -23.24
CA ALA A 18 3.12 -44.39 -22.09
C ALA A 18 3.79 -43.79 -20.84
N ASP A 19 5.01 -44.22 -20.50
CA ASP A 19 5.73 -43.69 -19.33
C ASP A 19 6.11 -42.21 -19.51
N GLU A 20 6.44 -41.82 -20.74
CA GLU A 20 6.81 -40.44 -21.06
C GLU A 20 5.59 -39.51 -21.10
N TYR A 21 4.46 -39.99 -21.60
CA TYR A 21 3.19 -39.27 -21.55
C TYR A 21 2.76 -38.99 -20.10
N HIS A 22 2.87 -39.98 -19.21
CA HIS A 22 2.52 -39.80 -17.80
C HIS A 22 3.46 -38.80 -17.11
N ASP A 23 4.78 -38.92 -17.30
CA ASP A 23 5.74 -37.98 -16.72
C ASP A 23 5.56 -36.55 -17.23
N ARG A 24 5.33 -36.36 -18.54
CA ARG A 24 5.07 -35.03 -19.13
C ARG A 24 3.72 -34.47 -18.66
N SER A 25 2.72 -35.31 -18.44
CA SER A 25 1.41 -34.90 -17.92
C SER A 25 1.48 -34.46 -16.47
N ASP A 26 2.26 -35.14 -15.63
CA ASP A 26 2.48 -34.76 -14.24
C ASP A 26 3.30 -33.46 -14.15
N ARG A 27 4.34 -33.31 -14.99
CA ARG A 27 5.10 -32.06 -15.11
C ARG A 27 4.26 -30.91 -15.66
N ALA A 28 3.31 -31.18 -16.54
CA ALA A 28 2.36 -30.16 -17.01
C ALA A 28 1.40 -29.73 -15.90
N ALA A 29 0.94 -30.65 -15.04
CA ALA A 29 0.08 -30.34 -13.89
C ALA A 29 0.82 -29.55 -12.79
N ALA A 30 2.13 -29.75 -12.65
CA ALA A 30 2.99 -29.03 -11.71
C ALA A 30 3.67 -27.78 -12.32
N ALA A 31 3.40 -27.45 -13.59
CA ALA A 31 4.03 -26.32 -14.26
C ALA A 31 3.49 -25.00 -13.72
N GLU A 32 4.39 -24.12 -13.26
CA GLU A 32 4.07 -22.81 -12.70
C GLU A 32 4.14 -21.70 -13.76
N THR A 33 4.64 -22.01 -14.96
CA THR A 33 4.83 -21.03 -16.03
C THR A 33 4.45 -21.59 -17.40
N LEU A 34 3.92 -20.72 -18.28
CA LEU A 34 3.56 -21.08 -19.65
C LEU A 34 4.79 -21.50 -20.49
N GLY A 35 5.98 -20.97 -20.17
CA GLY A 35 7.23 -21.41 -20.78
C GLY A 35 7.64 -22.84 -20.41
N GLN A 36 7.33 -23.30 -19.18
CA GLN A 36 7.52 -24.70 -18.80
C GLN A 36 6.55 -25.61 -19.57
N LEU A 37 5.28 -25.21 -19.69
CA LEU A 37 4.29 -25.93 -20.49
C LEU A 37 4.69 -26.00 -21.98
N HIS A 38 5.20 -24.90 -22.54
CA HIS A 38 5.61 -24.85 -23.94
C HIS A 38 6.77 -25.82 -24.21
N ARG A 39 7.77 -25.89 -23.31
CA ARG A 39 8.89 -26.83 -23.46
C ARG A 39 8.46 -28.30 -23.48
N LEU A 40 7.36 -28.66 -22.80
CA LEU A 40 6.86 -30.04 -22.76
C LEU A 40 6.25 -30.51 -24.09
N VAL A 41 5.89 -29.57 -24.97
CA VAL A 41 5.22 -29.86 -26.26
C VAL A 41 5.98 -29.28 -27.46
N THR A 42 7.13 -28.64 -27.26
CA THR A 42 7.91 -27.96 -28.32
C THR A 42 8.50 -28.94 -29.33
N ASP A 43 8.82 -30.15 -28.88
CA ASP A 43 9.42 -31.23 -29.68
C ASP A 43 8.39 -32.12 -30.39
N LEU A 44 7.09 -31.96 -30.08
CA LEU A 44 6.00 -32.73 -30.68
C LEU A 44 5.65 -32.22 -32.07
N GLN A 45 5.46 -33.13 -33.02
CA GLN A 45 5.16 -32.75 -34.40
C GLN A 45 3.72 -32.23 -34.51
N PRO A 46 3.50 -31.12 -35.23
CA PRO A 46 2.15 -30.60 -35.47
C PRO A 46 1.41 -31.48 -36.48
N SER A 47 0.29 -32.07 -36.06
CA SER A 47 -0.68 -32.78 -36.91
C SER A 47 -1.82 -31.84 -37.33
N PRO A 48 -2.55 -32.12 -38.43
CA PRO A 48 -3.62 -31.24 -38.93
C PRO A 48 -4.75 -31.01 -37.91
N GLU A 49 -5.00 -31.95 -36.99
CA GLU A 49 -5.93 -31.75 -35.85
C GLU A 49 -5.38 -30.80 -34.77
N THR A 50 -4.07 -30.55 -34.76
CA THR A 50 -3.38 -29.65 -33.82
C THR A 50 -2.90 -28.34 -34.47
N ALA A 51 -3.19 -28.12 -35.74
CA ALA A 51 -2.75 -26.95 -36.50
C ALA A 51 -3.32 -25.62 -35.95
N ASP A 52 -4.52 -25.67 -35.38
CA ASP A 52 -5.17 -24.55 -34.68
C ASP A 52 -4.71 -24.38 -33.21
N LEU A 53 -3.83 -25.28 -32.72
CA LEU A 53 -3.30 -25.27 -31.34
C LEU A 53 -1.90 -24.62 -31.26
N THR A 54 -1.60 -23.72 -32.19
CA THR A 54 -0.32 -23.00 -32.21
C THR A 54 -0.35 -21.91 -31.15
N LEU A 55 0.37 -22.13 -30.04
CA LEU A 55 0.54 -21.11 -29.00
C LEU A 55 1.28 -19.89 -29.60
N PRO A 56 0.89 -18.65 -29.22
CA PRO A 56 1.51 -17.44 -29.75
C PRO A 56 3.02 -17.41 -29.45
N PRO A 57 3.84 -16.78 -30.32
CA PRO A 57 5.29 -16.79 -30.19
C PRO A 57 5.77 -16.15 -28.87
N PRO A 58 6.88 -16.63 -28.28
CA PRO A 58 7.27 -16.31 -26.90
C PRO A 58 7.68 -14.85 -26.65
N ASP A 59 7.76 -14.01 -27.69
CA ASP A 59 8.22 -12.63 -27.59
C ASP A 59 7.08 -11.57 -27.60
N SER A 60 5.79 -11.97 -27.67
CA SER A 60 4.68 -11.01 -27.55
C SER A 60 4.11 -10.85 -26.13
N LEU A 61 4.59 -11.59 -25.14
CA LEU A 61 4.30 -11.33 -23.72
C LEU A 61 5.56 -11.54 -22.87
N ARG A 62 6.52 -10.62 -23.00
CA ARG A 62 7.53 -10.44 -21.94
C ARG A 62 6.84 -9.82 -20.73
N LEU A 63 6.09 -10.62 -19.98
CA LEU A 63 5.83 -10.34 -18.56
C LEU A 63 7.19 -10.27 -17.90
N ARG A 64 7.65 -9.03 -17.66
CA ARG A 64 8.83 -8.77 -16.86
C ARG A 64 8.59 -9.39 -15.50
N HIS A 65 9.18 -10.55 -15.27
CA HIS A 65 9.44 -11.03 -13.93
C HIS A 65 10.49 -10.10 -13.31
N ARG A 66 10.04 -8.94 -12.83
CA ARG A 66 10.77 -8.18 -11.83
C ARG A 66 10.29 -8.74 -10.50
N GLY A 67 11.03 -9.72 -9.98
CA GLY A 67 10.94 -10.06 -8.58
C GLY A 67 11.11 -8.79 -7.75
N GLY A 68 10.12 -8.52 -6.90
CA GLY A 68 10.16 -7.46 -5.90
C GLY A 68 9.49 -6.16 -6.32
N GLU A 69 8.20 -6.00 -5.97
CA GLU A 69 7.72 -4.82 -5.23
C GLU A 69 6.29 -5.07 -4.68
N TYR A 70 6.19 -4.89 -3.37
CA TYR A 70 5.13 -5.20 -2.41
C TYR A 70 3.70 -4.75 -2.76
N SER A 71 2.74 -5.70 -2.85
CA SER A 71 1.33 -5.62 -2.36
C SER A 71 0.38 -6.77 -2.81
N GLY A 72 0.85 -7.79 -3.55
CA GLY A 72 -0.01 -8.84 -4.14
C GLY A 72 -0.53 -9.96 -3.22
N GLY A 73 -0.28 -9.95 -1.90
CA GLY A 73 -0.65 -11.07 -1.01
C GLY A 73 -2.06 -11.03 -0.43
N VAL A 74 -2.86 -9.98 -0.70
CA VAL A 74 -4.18 -9.80 -0.08
C VAL A 74 -5.21 -10.68 -0.78
N ARG A 75 -5.93 -11.51 -0.02
CA ARG A 75 -6.96 -12.41 -0.55
C ARG A 75 -8.10 -11.61 -1.21
N ALA A 76 -8.41 -11.94 -2.46
CA ALA A 76 -9.53 -11.35 -3.19
C ALA A 76 -10.87 -11.79 -2.60
N ARG A 77 -11.76 -10.83 -2.33
CA ARG A 77 -13.16 -11.07 -1.94
C ARG A 77 -14.02 -11.25 -3.19
N ASP A 78 -15.22 -11.79 -3.02
CA ASP A 78 -16.16 -11.96 -4.14
C ASP A 78 -16.53 -10.63 -4.79
N ALA A 79 -16.57 -9.54 -4.01
CA ALA A 79 -16.79 -8.20 -4.54
C ALA A 79 -15.65 -7.72 -5.46
N ASP A 80 -14.41 -8.11 -5.17
CA ASP A 80 -13.24 -7.73 -5.98
C ASP A 80 -13.23 -8.51 -7.31
N ARG A 81 -13.60 -9.80 -7.25
CA ARG A 81 -13.81 -10.64 -8.45
C ARG A 81 -14.94 -10.07 -9.31
N ALA A 82 -16.08 -9.74 -8.71
CA ALA A 82 -17.22 -9.17 -9.43
C ALA A 82 -16.89 -7.81 -10.08
N ALA A 83 -16.14 -6.95 -9.40
CA ALA A 83 -15.69 -5.68 -9.95
C ALA A 83 -14.73 -5.88 -11.15
N THR A 84 -13.88 -6.89 -11.09
CA THR A 84 -12.97 -7.23 -12.19
C THR A 84 -13.75 -7.76 -13.40
N CYS A 85 -14.74 -8.64 -13.19
CA CYS A 85 -15.60 -9.10 -14.28
C CYS A 85 -16.33 -7.94 -14.98
N ALA A 86 -16.81 -6.95 -14.23
CA ALA A 86 -17.46 -5.77 -14.82
C ALA A 86 -16.52 -4.93 -15.71
N ILE A 87 -15.22 -4.87 -15.37
CA ILE A 87 -14.21 -4.19 -16.20
C ILE A 87 -13.97 -4.99 -17.49
N LEU A 88 -13.92 -6.33 -17.40
CA LEU A 88 -13.77 -7.21 -18.56
C LEU A 88 -14.98 -7.12 -19.50
N ASP A 89 -16.20 -7.08 -18.95
CA ASP A 89 -17.44 -6.88 -19.73
C ASP A 89 -17.42 -5.54 -20.50
N ALA A 90 -16.96 -4.47 -19.84
CA ALA A 90 -16.81 -3.16 -20.47
C ALA A 90 -15.75 -3.18 -21.59
N ALA A 91 -14.59 -3.78 -21.34
CA ALA A 91 -13.54 -3.91 -22.36
C ALA A 91 -13.98 -4.76 -23.57
N ARG A 92 -14.84 -5.77 -23.35
CA ARG A 92 -15.47 -6.53 -24.44
C ARG A 92 -16.45 -5.68 -25.23
N GLY A 93 -17.26 -4.86 -24.56
CA GLY A 93 -18.17 -3.89 -25.17
C GLY A 93 -17.44 -2.83 -26.01
N ASP A 94 -16.26 -2.40 -25.55
CA ASP A 94 -15.39 -1.44 -26.23
C ASP A 94 -14.55 -2.09 -27.36
N GLY A 95 -14.70 -3.40 -27.59
CA GLY A 95 -14.01 -4.13 -28.66
C GLY A 95 -12.53 -4.41 -28.40
N GLN A 96 -12.05 -4.21 -27.17
CA GLN A 96 -10.66 -4.47 -26.78
C GLN A 96 -10.38 -5.94 -26.47
N LEU A 97 -11.43 -6.70 -26.15
CA LEU A 97 -11.37 -8.15 -25.94
C LEU A 97 -12.22 -8.86 -26.98
N SER A 98 -11.73 -9.99 -27.50
CA SER A 98 -12.55 -10.92 -28.26
C SER A 98 -13.52 -11.67 -27.32
N GLU A 99 -14.53 -12.35 -27.87
CA GLU A 99 -15.47 -13.14 -27.05
C GLU A 99 -14.77 -14.28 -26.30
N ASP A 100 -13.79 -14.92 -26.94
CA ASP A 100 -13.06 -16.02 -26.34
C ASP A 100 -12.06 -15.54 -25.28
N ASP A 101 -11.42 -14.38 -25.50
CA ASP A 101 -10.54 -13.76 -24.49
C ASP A 101 -11.34 -13.28 -23.28
N HIS A 102 -12.51 -12.70 -23.51
CA HIS A 102 -13.42 -12.29 -22.45
C HIS A 102 -13.88 -13.47 -21.59
N ARG A 103 -14.26 -14.59 -22.22
CA ARG A 103 -14.62 -15.83 -21.50
C ARG A 103 -13.46 -16.36 -20.66
N ALA A 104 -12.26 -16.43 -21.23
CA ALA A 104 -11.07 -16.91 -20.54
C ALA A 104 -10.67 -16.00 -19.36
N LEU A 105 -10.69 -14.68 -19.55
CA LEU A 105 -10.36 -13.72 -18.49
C LEU A 105 -11.39 -13.72 -17.37
N THR A 106 -12.67 -13.95 -17.68
CA THR A 106 -13.74 -14.05 -16.67
C THR A 106 -13.58 -15.31 -15.82
N GLU A 107 -13.22 -16.44 -16.43
CA GLU A 107 -12.91 -17.67 -15.69
C GLU A 107 -11.69 -17.50 -14.78
N LEU A 108 -10.63 -16.84 -15.28
CA LEU A 108 -9.42 -16.53 -14.50
C LEU A 108 -9.71 -15.56 -13.34
N ALA A 109 -10.54 -14.53 -13.57
CA ALA A 109 -10.98 -13.62 -12.52
C ALA A 109 -11.81 -14.35 -11.44
N GLY A 110 -12.61 -15.34 -11.82
CA GLY A 110 -13.34 -16.20 -10.89
C GLY A 110 -12.43 -17.07 -10.01
N ALA A 111 -11.32 -17.58 -10.58
CA ALA A 111 -10.36 -18.43 -9.89
C ALA A 111 -9.28 -17.67 -9.10
N ALA A 112 -9.14 -16.36 -9.32
CA ALA A 112 -8.14 -15.50 -8.69
C ALA A 112 -8.25 -15.50 -7.16
N LYS A 113 -7.11 -15.76 -6.50
CA LYS A 113 -7.02 -15.87 -5.04
C LYS A 113 -6.59 -14.56 -4.40
N THR A 114 -5.86 -13.71 -5.13
CA THR A 114 -5.32 -12.46 -4.61
C THR A 114 -5.76 -11.24 -5.42
N LEU A 115 -5.69 -10.06 -4.80
CA LEU A 115 -5.87 -8.79 -5.49
C LEU A 115 -4.76 -8.51 -6.50
N GLY A 116 -3.56 -9.08 -6.29
CA GLY A 116 -2.48 -9.03 -7.26
C GLY A 116 -2.88 -9.73 -8.56
N ASP A 117 -3.41 -10.95 -8.44
CA ASP A 117 -3.87 -11.77 -9.57
C ASP A 117 -4.95 -11.00 -10.38
N LEU A 118 -5.92 -10.36 -9.71
CA LEU A 118 -6.97 -9.58 -10.37
C LEU A 118 -6.44 -8.30 -11.05
N THR A 119 -5.43 -7.66 -10.45
CA THR A 119 -4.82 -6.45 -11.02
C THR A 119 -4.00 -6.79 -12.26
N GLU A 120 -3.35 -7.94 -12.28
CA GLU A 120 -2.59 -8.43 -13.43
C GLU A 120 -3.50 -8.74 -14.63
N LEU A 121 -4.66 -9.35 -14.38
CA LEU A 121 -5.66 -9.66 -15.43
C LEU A 121 -6.24 -8.42 -16.14
N THR A 122 -6.11 -7.24 -15.53
CA THR A 122 -6.65 -5.98 -16.07
C THR A 122 -5.55 -4.98 -16.45
N ALA A 123 -4.28 -5.34 -16.28
CA ALA A 123 -3.14 -4.43 -16.45
C ALA A 123 -2.96 -3.96 -17.91
N ASP A 124 -3.28 -4.83 -18.88
CA ASP A 124 -3.08 -4.57 -20.31
C ASP A 124 -4.34 -3.99 -21.00
N LEU A 125 -5.46 -3.85 -20.28
CA LEU A 125 -6.67 -3.25 -20.84
C LEU A 125 -6.48 -1.74 -21.02
N GLN A 126 -6.72 -1.27 -22.24
CA GLN A 126 -6.59 0.15 -22.55
C GLN A 126 -7.73 0.93 -21.92
N ARG A 127 -7.40 2.01 -21.21
CA ARG A 127 -8.41 2.95 -20.71
C ARG A 127 -9.15 3.57 -21.91
N PRO A 128 -10.50 3.62 -21.91
CA PRO A 128 -11.26 4.27 -22.98
C PRO A 128 -10.77 5.71 -23.20
N ALA A 129 -10.66 6.14 -24.46
CA ALA A 129 -10.18 7.47 -24.82
C ALA A 129 -11.08 8.61 -24.28
N ASP A 130 -12.33 8.28 -23.95
CA ASP A 130 -13.32 9.20 -23.37
C ASP A 130 -13.58 8.93 -21.86
N ALA A 131 -12.68 8.18 -21.21
CA ALA A 131 -12.75 7.97 -19.77
C ALA A 131 -12.36 9.27 -19.05
N PRO A 132 -13.19 9.77 -18.10
CA PRO A 132 -12.81 10.86 -17.23
C PRO A 132 -11.46 10.56 -16.56
N PRO A 133 -10.61 11.58 -16.28
CA PRO A 133 -9.37 11.36 -15.54
C PRO A 133 -9.69 10.60 -14.26
N GLU A 134 -8.87 9.60 -13.95
CA GLU A 134 -9.06 8.74 -12.79
C GLU A 134 -9.42 9.58 -11.57
N PRO A 135 -10.54 9.29 -10.88
CA PRO A 135 -10.76 9.89 -9.59
C PRO A 135 -9.56 9.48 -8.74
N ARG A 136 -8.76 10.47 -8.33
CA ARG A 136 -7.69 10.29 -7.34
C ARG A 136 -8.26 9.44 -6.23
N ARG A 137 -7.68 8.25 -6.02
CA ARG A 137 -8.16 7.29 -5.01
C ARG A 137 -8.49 8.05 -3.71
N PRO A 138 -9.75 8.09 -3.27
CA PRO A 138 -10.07 8.70 -2.00
C PRO A 138 -9.34 7.92 -0.93
N ARG A 139 -8.45 8.60 -0.20
CA ARG A 139 -7.94 8.09 1.08
C ARG A 139 -9.16 7.72 1.92
N SER A 140 -9.22 6.43 2.29
CA SER A 140 -10.20 5.83 3.19
C SER A 140 -10.74 6.82 4.23
N ARG A 141 -11.97 7.27 4.02
CA ARG A 141 -12.87 7.87 5.01
C ARG A 141 -14.21 7.14 4.96
N ARG A 142 -14.17 5.80 5.10
CA ARG A 142 -15.38 4.99 5.26
C ARG A 142 -15.62 4.78 6.76
N GLY A 143 -16.32 5.74 7.37
CA GLY A 143 -16.73 5.63 8.77
C GLY A 143 -17.61 6.76 9.33
N TRP A 144 -18.15 7.68 8.52
CA TRP A 144 -18.86 8.85 9.10
C TRP A 144 -20.12 9.35 8.38
N TRP A 145 -20.61 8.71 7.31
CA TRP A 145 -21.85 9.15 6.63
C TRP A 145 -22.79 8.02 6.20
N ALA A 146 -23.07 7.07 7.09
CA ALA A 146 -24.14 6.07 6.91
C ALA A 146 -25.27 6.20 7.96
N ALA A 147 -25.45 7.39 8.53
CA ALA A 147 -26.54 7.66 9.47
C ALA A 147 -27.08 9.09 9.26
N GLY A 148 -27.98 9.24 8.28
CA GLY A 148 -28.71 10.48 8.05
C GLY A 148 -29.34 10.46 6.66
N VAL A 149 -30.66 10.63 6.60
CA VAL A 149 -31.50 10.73 5.39
C VAL A 149 -32.05 9.41 4.82
N ALA A 150 -32.49 8.49 5.70
CA ALA A 150 -33.49 7.47 5.33
C ALA A 150 -34.65 7.34 6.33
N VAL A 151 -34.89 8.35 7.19
CA VAL A 151 -36.11 8.45 8.01
C VAL A 151 -36.50 9.92 8.14
N ALA A 152 -37.31 10.41 7.22
CA ALA A 152 -38.32 11.49 7.39
C ALA A 152 -38.78 12.00 6.01
N ALA A 153 -39.25 11.09 5.17
CA ALA A 153 -40.22 11.45 4.15
C ALA A 153 -41.61 11.17 4.72
N VAL A 154 -42.50 12.17 4.63
CA VAL A 154 -43.97 12.10 4.81
C VAL A 154 -44.48 12.25 6.26
N CYS A 155 -45.51 13.12 6.40
CA CYS A 155 -46.18 13.66 7.61
C CYS A 155 -45.48 14.92 8.18
N SER A 156 -45.86 16.18 7.93
CA SER A 156 -47.21 16.78 7.84
C SER A 156 -47.03 18.17 7.20
N ALA A 157 -47.47 18.42 5.97
CA ALA A 157 -48.83 18.86 5.63
C ALA A 157 -49.20 20.25 6.20
N VAL A 158 -49.24 21.24 5.29
CA VAL A 158 -50.35 22.19 5.09
C VAL A 158 -51.06 22.67 6.38
N ALA A 159 -50.61 23.78 6.96
CA ALA A 159 -51.47 24.67 7.77
C ALA A 159 -50.78 26.04 7.97
N GLY A 160 -51.15 27.05 7.17
CA GLY A 160 -50.86 28.44 7.52
C GLY A 160 -50.39 29.38 6.42
N PHE A 161 -50.71 29.12 5.16
CA PHE A 161 -50.77 30.19 4.15
C PHE A 161 -51.77 31.26 4.63
N ALA A 162 -51.30 32.49 4.82
CA ALA A 162 -52.08 33.74 4.74
C ALA A 162 -53.35 33.87 5.61
N ALA A 163 -53.20 34.16 6.91
CA ALA A 163 -54.28 34.81 7.67
C ALA A 163 -53.75 35.76 8.78
N THR A 164 -53.85 37.06 8.50
CA THR A 164 -54.00 38.20 9.45
C THR A 164 -52.77 38.91 10.04
N HIS A 165 -52.46 40.07 9.43
CA HIS A 165 -51.95 41.33 10.01
C HIS A 165 -51.73 41.47 11.54
N ARG A 166 -50.51 41.83 11.95
CA ARG A 166 -50.11 43.11 12.61
C ARG A 166 -48.61 43.12 12.97
N PRO A 167 -47.91 44.27 12.92
CA PRO A 167 -46.55 44.37 13.45
C PRO A 167 -46.60 44.71 14.95
N ALA A 168 -45.87 43.98 15.80
CA ALA A 168 -45.57 44.42 17.16
C ALA A 168 -44.38 43.68 17.77
N ALA A 169 -43.44 44.51 18.27
CA ALA A 169 -42.32 44.27 19.18
C ALA A 169 -41.20 43.30 18.75
N ALA A 170 -39.98 43.85 18.65
CA ALA A 170 -38.75 43.10 18.46
C ALA A 170 -38.50 42.13 19.63
N PRO A 171 -38.25 40.83 19.37
CA PRO A 171 -37.79 39.91 20.40
C PRO A 171 -36.34 40.25 20.79
N ALA A 172 -36.03 40.14 22.09
CA ALA A 172 -34.65 40.17 22.57
C ALA A 172 -33.81 39.10 21.84
N PRO A 173 -32.52 39.36 21.56
CA PRO A 173 -31.69 38.39 20.87
C PRO A 173 -31.58 37.10 21.69
N PRO A 174 -31.62 35.92 21.04
CA PRO A 174 -31.41 34.65 21.73
C PRO A 174 -29.99 34.60 22.33
N PRO A 175 -29.78 33.84 23.42
CA PRO A 175 -28.44 33.62 23.96
C PRO A 175 -27.56 33.01 22.87
N ALA A 176 -26.35 33.55 22.72
CA ALA A 176 -25.39 33.07 21.75
C ALA A 176 -25.20 31.56 21.90
N ALA A 177 -25.35 30.83 20.78
CA ALA A 177 -24.95 29.44 20.71
C ALA A 177 -23.50 29.30 21.21
N PRO A 178 -23.14 28.24 21.95
CA PRO A 178 -21.76 28.01 22.34
C PRO A 178 -20.93 28.02 21.07
N ALA A 179 -19.93 28.92 21.02
CA ALA A 179 -19.04 29.03 19.88
C ALA A 179 -18.48 27.63 19.60
N MET A 180 -18.78 27.09 18.41
CA MET A 180 -18.10 25.91 17.92
C MET A 180 -16.61 26.24 17.94
N ALA A 181 -15.86 25.53 18.79
CA ALA A 181 -14.41 25.69 18.87
C ALA A 181 -13.86 25.55 17.46
N GLN A 182 -13.27 26.64 16.95
CA GLN A 182 -12.63 26.60 15.64
C GLN A 182 -11.54 25.53 15.69
N PRO A 183 -11.42 24.65 14.67
CA PRO A 183 -10.36 23.66 14.65
C PRO A 183 -9.01 24.38 14.75
N LEU A 184 -8.29 24.18 15.85
CA LEU A 184 -6.93 24.69 15.99
C LEU A 184 -6.05 23.92 15.01
N VAL A 185 -5.81 24.49 13.83
CA VAL A 185 -4.80 24.01 12.89
C VAL A 185 -3.46 24.39 13.49
N VAL A 186 -2.91 23.53 14.34
CA VAL A 186 -1.51 23.66 14.75
C VAL A 186 -0.67 23.37 13.50
N PRO A 187 0.10 24.33 12.96
CA PRO A 187 0.99 24.05 11.85
C PRO A 187 1.95 22.94 12.30
N MET A 188 1.94 21.81 11.59
CA MET A 188 2.82 20.69 11.94
C MET A 188 4.26 21.10 11.60
N PRO A 189 5.14 21.29 12.60
CA PRO A 189 6.54 21.58 12.33
C PRO A 189 7.16 20.41 11.55
N ARG A 190 8.21 20.69 10.78
CA ARG A 190 8.96 19.64 10.08
C ARG A 190 9.45 18.62 11.11
N LEU A 191 9.11 17.34 10.93
CA LEU A 191 9.42 16.33 11.95
C LEU A 191 10.93 16.03 12.05
N THR A 192 11.68 16.40 11.02
CA THR A 192 13.15 16.40 11.01
C THR A 192 13.75 17.67 11.64
N THR A 193 13.10 18.21 12.69
CA THR A 193 13.63 19.30 13.52
C THR A 193 13.40 19.00 15.01
N ALA A 194 14.08 19.73 15.89
CA ALA A 194 13.90 19.60 17.34
C ALA A 194 12.43 19.78 17.76
N GLU A 195 11.78 20.83 17.24
CA GLU A 195 10.37 21.14 17.54
C GLU A 195 9.42 20.05 17.02
N GLY A 196 9.64 19.57 15.80
CA GLY A 196 8.79 18.53 15.20
C GLY A 196 8.91 17.19 15.93
N PHE A 197 10.14 16.80 16.31
CA PHE A 197 10.35 15.62 17.12
C PHE A 197 9.74 15.74 18.52
N ALA A 198 9.91 16.88 19.19
CA ALA A 198 9.33 17.13 20.50
C ALA A 198 7.80 17.01 20.48
N LEU A 199 7.16 17.61 19.46
CA LEU A 199 5.71 17.51 19.24
C LEU A 199 5.28 16.06 19.02
N LEU A 200 5.97 15.32 18.14
CA LEU A 200 5.63 13.92 17.86
C LEU A 200 5.74 13.06 19.13
N ARG A 201 6.81 13.24 19.92
CA ARG A 201 7.02 12.50 21.16
C ARG A 201 5.91 12.77 22.18
N GLU A 202 5.49 14.03 22.31
CA GLU A 202 4.39 14.39 23.19
C GLU A 202 3.07 13.77 22.74
N GLN A 203 2.75 13.87 21.45
CA GLN A 203 1.53 13.30 20.86
C GLN A 203 1.51 11.77 20.96
N PHE A 204 2.68 11.13 20.77
CA PHE A 204 2.83 9.70 20.93
C PHE A 204 2.55 9.27 22.37
N ARG A 205 3.17 9.96 23.34
CA ARG A 205 2.91 9.74 24.77
C ARG A 205 1.44 9.92 25.13
N ALA A 206 0.80 10.97 24.61
CA ALA A 206 -0.62 11.23 24.86
C ALA A 206 -1.53 10.12 24.31
N LYS A 207 -1.21 9.54 23.14
CA LYS A 207 -2.01 8.48 22.52
C LYS A 207 -1.78 7.10 23.13
N PHE A 208 -0.52 6.73 23.36
CA PHE A 208 -0.13 5.36 23.72
C PHE A 208 0.19 5.18 25.21
N GLY A 209 0.24 6.26 25.99
CA GLY A 209 0.53 6.23 27.43
C GLY A 209 2.01 6.03 27.76
N GLY A 210 2.90 6.05 26.76
CA GLY A 210 4.34 5.88 26.92
C GLY A 210 5.10 6.36 25.69
N THR A 211 6.42 6.23 25.71
CA THR A 211 7.34 6.71 24.65
C THR A 211 8.14 5.60 23.99
N VAL A 212 7.77 4.35 24.26
CA VAL A 212 8.46 3.16 23.76
C VAL A 212 7.90 2.78 22.39
N VAL A 213 8.79 2.66 21.41
CA VAL A 213 8.53 2.19 20.05
C VAL A 213 9.46 1.04 19.71
N ASP A 214 9.11 0.25 18.71
CA ASP A 214 10.03 -0.75 18.13
C ASP A 214 10.96 -0.05 17.14
N GLU A 215 10.36 0.78 16.30
CA GLU A 215 11.04 1.59 15.29
C GLU A 215 10.27 2.91 15.09
N LEU A 216 11.00 3.99 14.84
CA LEU A 216 10.44 5.26 14.37
C LEU A 216 11.28 5.76 13.19
N THR A 217 10.64 6.11 12.09
CA THR A 217 11.25 6.83 10.97
C THR A 217 10.54 8.16 10.77
N LEU A 218 11.29 9.25 10.91
CA LEU A 218 10.85 10.62 10.69
C LEU A 218 11.20 11.07 9.28
N PHE A 219 10.21 11.48 8.51
CA PHE A 219 10.38 12.25 7.28
C PHE A 219 9.99 13.71 7.53
N PRO A 220 10.43 14.68 6.71
CA PRO A 220 10.10 16.08 6.92
C PRO A 220 8.60 16.38 7.10
N GLY A 221 7.73 15.66 6.38
CA GLY A 221 6.28 15.88 6.40
C GLY A 221 5.44 14.79 7.06
N TYR A 222 6.03 13.69 7.53
CA TYR A 222 5.29 12.59 8.17
C TYR A 222 6.23 11.66 8.93
N ALA A 223 5.70 10.83 9.82
CA ALA A 223 6.49 9.76 10.43
C ALA A 223 5.82 8.41 10.22
N SER A 224 6.63 7.36 10.20
CA SER A 224 6.17 5.98 10.31
C SER A 224 6.76 5.40 11.58
N LEU A 225 5.97 4.65 12.34
CA LEU A 225 6.44 4.00 13.55
C LEU A 225 5.85 2.61 13.68
N GLU A 226 6.56 1.74 14.37
CA GLU A 226 6.09 0.44 14.79
C GLU A 226 6.05 0.42 16.31
N ALA A 227 4.92 0.02 16.88
CA ALA A 227 4.76 -0.07 18.32
C ALA A 227 3.81 -1.21 18.68
N ALA A 228 4.06 -1.83 19.83
CA ALA A 228 3.14 -2.79 20.40
C ALA A 228 1.85 -2.11 20.88
N PRO A 229 0.66 -2.58 20.46
CA PRO A 229 -0.59 -2.09 21.02
C PRO A 229 -0.66 -2.34 22.53
N THR A 230 -1.34 -1.44 23.25
CA THR A 230 -1.54 -1.57 24.69
C THR A 230 -2.16 -2.93 25.04
N GLY A 231 -1.55 -3.66 25.96
CA GLY A 231 -2.00 -4.99 26.39
C GLY A 231 -1.66 -6.15 25.45
N GLN A 232 -0.99 -5.90 24.32
CA GLN A 232 -0.63 -6.93 23.33
C GLN A 232 0.87 -6.87 22.96
N PRO A 233 1.79 -7.19 23.90
CA PRO A 233 3.24 -7.06 23.68
C PRO A 233 3.80 -8.03 22.62
N ASN A 234 3.05 -9.07 22.26
CA ASN A 234 3.36 -10.02 21.19
C ASN A 234 2.78 -9.61 19.83
N ARG A 235 2.20 -8.40 19.73
CA ARG A 235 1.73 -7.80 18.49
C ARG A 235 2.50 -6.53 18.19
N VAL A 236 2.66 -6.23 16.91
CA VAL A 236 3.16 -4.94 16.43
C VAL A 236 2.16 -4.38 15.44
N VAL A 237 1.98 -3.06 15.48
CA VAL A 237 1.21 -2.32 14.50
C VAL A 237 2.09 -1.21 13.95
N ARG A 238 2.08 -1.09 12.62
CA ARG A 238 2.67 0.07 11.96
C ARG A 238 1.67 1.22 11.92
N TRP A 239 2.12 2.39 12.32
CA TRP A 239 1.34 3.63 12.33
C TRP A 239 2.02 4.67 11.45
N SER A 240 1.20 5.47 10.79
CA SER A 240 1.62 6.69 10.11
C SER A 240 1.17 7.89 10.94
N TYR A 241 2.03 8.89 11.06
CA TYR A 241 1.75 10.15 11.74
C TYR A 241 1.84 11.33 10.77
N GLN A 242 0.72 12.04 10.63
CA GLN A 242 0.59 13.29 9.87
C GLN A 242 -0.38 14.22 10.63
N GLY A 243 0.06 14.76 11.77
CA GLY A 243 -0.82 15.50 12.69
C GLY A 243 -1.78 14.62 13.50
N GLY A 244 -1.73 13.31 13.30
CA GLY A 244 -2.49 12.29 14.00
C GLY A 244 -2.03 10.90 13.58
N PHE A 245 -2.24 9.91 14.45
CA PHE A 245 -1.77 8.54 14.22
C PHE A 245 -2.86 7.66 13.58
N THR A 246 -2.59 7.16 12.39
CA THR A 246 -3.43 6.19 11.67
C THR A 246 -2.69 4.85 11.53
N PRO A 247 -3.34 3.71 11.80
CA PRO A 247 -2.73 2.42 11.54
C PRO A 247 -2.60 2.23 10.03
N SER A 248 -1.45 1.77 9.56
CA SER A 248 -1.17 1.53 8.14
C SER A 248 -1.31 0.06 7.74
N GLY A 249 -1.78 -0.80 8.65
CA GLY A 249 -2.01 -2.23 8.43
C GLY A 249 -2.58 -2.92 9.67
N ASP A 250 -2.92 -4.21 9.51
CA ASP A 250 -3.40 -5.04 10.61
C ASP A 250 -2.26 -5.41 11.58
N PRO A 251 -2.56 -5.64 12.87
CA PRO A 251 -1.56 -6.12 13.82
C PRO A 251 -0.95 -7.45 13.38
N THR A 252 0.38 -7.54 13.39
CA THR A 252 1.12 -8.77 13.09
C THR A 252 1.76 -9.34 14.36
N THR A 253 2.20 -10.60 14.30
CA THR A 253 2.93 -11.23 15.41
C THR A 253 4.34 -10.67 15.49
N ARG A 254 4.78 -10.28 16.69
CA ARG A 254 6.19 -9.97 17.00
C ARG A 254 6.69 -10.83 18.15
N ARG A 255 8.01 -11.00 18.25
CA ARG A 255 8.61 -11.67 19.42
C ARG A 255 8.53 -10.74 20.63
N VAL A 256 8.33 -11.30 21.82
CA VAL A 256 8.22 -10.50 23.05
C VAL A 256 9.57 -9.86 23.43
N ASP A 257 10.69 -10.49 23.06
CA ASP A 257 12.06 -10.01 23.27
C ASP A 257 12.56 -9.06 22.17
N THR A 258 11.67 -8.61 21.28
CA THR A 258 12.02 -7.64 20.24
C THR A 258 12.52 -6.36 20.91
N PRO A 259 13.74 -5.90 20.58
CA PRO A 259 14.30 -4.68 21.15
C PRO A 259 13.41 -3.47 20.88
N THR A 260 13.25 -2.61 21.88
CA THR A 260 12.43 -1.40 21.80
C THR A 260 13.28 -0.16 22.09
N PHE A 261 12.98 0.93 21.41
CA PHE A 261 13.59 2.23 21.58
C PHE A 261 12.68 3.13 22.41
N ASP A 262 13.20 3.74 23.49
CA ASP A 262 12.45 4.73 24.26
C ASP A 262 12.77 6.16 23.77
N LEU A 263 11.79 6.82 23.15
CA LEU A 263 11.91 8.18 22.63
C LEU A 263 12.15 9.23 23.72
N ALA A 264 11.87 8.92 25.00
CA ALA A 264 12.19 9.81 26.12
C ALA A 264 13.70 9.97 26.33
N THR A 265 14.52 9.02 25.87
CA THR A 265 15.98 9.05 26.02
C THR A 265 16.67 10.08 25.11
N VAL A 266 15.97 10.55 24.07
CA VAL A 266 16.51 11.51 23.09
C VAL A 266 16.15 12.92 23.52
N ASP A 267 17.15 13.78 23.72
CA ASP A 267 16.92 15.21 23.90
C ASP A 267 16.61 15.87 22.54
N PRO A 268 15.47 16.56 22.36
CA PRO A 268 15.15 17.27 21.13
C PRO A 268 16.19 18.30 20.70
N ALA A 269 16.85 18.98 21.65
CA ALA A 269 17.88 19.96 21.36
C ALA A 269 19.14 19.30 20.79
N VAL A 270 19.55 18.17 21.38
CA VAL A 270 20.68 17.36 20.90
C VAL A 270 20.39 16.80 19.50
N LEU A 271 19.19 16.26 19.29
CA LEU A 271 18.77 15.81 17.96
C LEU A 271 18.79 16.97 16.97
N GLY A 272 18.25 18.14 17.33
CA GLY A 272 18.26 19.33 16.50
C GLY A 272 19.67 19.75 16.05
N GLY A 273 20.64 19.74 16.98
CA GLY A 273 22.05 20.00 16.67
C GLY A 273 22.62 18.97 15.69
N LEU A 274 22.38 17.68 15.95
CA LEU A 274 22.83 16.59 15.06
C LEU A 274 22.28 16.75 13.64
N LEU A 275 21.00 17.08 13.49
CA LEU A 275 20.35 17.27 12.19
C LEU A 275 20.86 18.50 11.45
N ALA A 276 21.22 19.57 12.17
CA ALA A 276 21.82 20.77 11.59
C ALA A 276 23.27 20.53 11.12
N GLU A 277 24.04 19.72 11.85
CA GLU A 277 25.42 19.36 11.50
C GLU A 277 25.51 18.34 10.35
N ALA A 278 24.51 17.46 10.22
CA ALA A 278 24.59 16.29 9.34
C ALA A 278 24.93 16.62 7.87
N PRO A 279 24.31 17.61 7.19
CA PRO A 279 24.63 17.89 5.79
C PRO A 279 26.09 18.29 5.56
N GLY A 280 26.66 19.08 6.47
CA GLY A 280 28.06 19.51 6.37
C GLY A 280 29.05 18.37 6.61
N LEU A 281 28.76 17.48 7.56
CA LEU A 281 29.61 16.32 7.85
C LEU A 281 29.59 15.29 6.72
N LEU A 282 28.45 15.14 6.06
CA LEU A 282 28.23 14.12 5.04
C LEU A 282 28.66 14.54 3.64
N ARG A 283 29.15 15.78 3.46
CA ARG A 283 29.71 16.28 2.19
C ARG A 283 28.76 16.15 0.99
N VAL A 284 27.46 16.22 1.26
CA VAL A 284 26.42 16.24 0.22
C VAL A 284 26.14 17.70 -0.11
N ASP A 285 26.61 18.17 -1.26
CA ASP A 285 26.40 19.55 -1.67
C ASP A 285 24.91 19.82 -1.92
N GLY A 286 24.38 20.88 -1.30
CA GLY A 286 22.93 21.14 -1.32
C GLY A 286 22.09 20.06 -0.61
N GLY A 287 22.72 19.18 0.16
CA GLY A 287 22.05 18.08 0.84
C GLY A 287 21.11 18.55 1.95
N ALA A 288 19.97 17.88 2.06
CA ALA A 288 19.03 18.04 3.16
C ALA A 288 18.75 16.69 3.84
N VAL A 289 18.35 16.74 5.12
CA VAL A 289 17.93 15.53 5.84
C VAL A 289 16.68 14.95 5.18
N THR A 290 16.80 13.74 4.62
CA THR A 290 15.70 13.05 3.93
C THR A 290 14.82 12.31 4.94
N HIS A 291 15.44 11.64 5.89
CA HIS A 291 14.76 10.98 7.00
C HIS A 291 15.71 10.69 8.17
N VAL A 292 15.14 10.41 9.33
CA VAL A 292 15.83 10.02 10.56
C VAL A 292 15.20 8.76 11.10
N ARG A 293 15.99 7.73 11.35
CA ARG A 293 15.53 6.44 11.86
C ARG A 293 15.99 6.23 13.30
N PHE A 294 15.10 5.75 14.15
CA PHE A 294 15.32 5.42 15.55
C PHE A 294 14.99 3.95 15.69
N GLU A 295 16.00 3.14 15.99
CA GLU A 295 15.87 1.70 16.15
C GLU A 295 16.93 1.21 17.13
N ASN A 296 16.80 -0.01 17.61
CA ASN A 296 17.90 -0.67 18.31
C ASN A 296 18.74 -1.46 17.30
N ASP A 297 20.06 -1.34 17.42
CA ASP A 297 20.99 -2.10 16.61
C ASP A 297 20.79 -3.60 16.79
N THR A 298 20.73 -4.35 15.70
CA THR A 298 20.48 -5.80 15.76
C THR A 298 21.67 -6.57 16.31
N ILE A 299 22.88 -6.01 16.22
CA ILE A 299 24.13 -6.65 16.67
C ILE A 299 24.42 -6.30 18.15
N SER A 300 24.57 -5.01 18.45
CA SER A 300 24.89 -4.50 19.79
C SER A 300 23.67 -4.37 20.72
N ARG A 301 22.44 -4.49 20.18
CA ARG A 301 21.17 -4.29 20.89
C ARG A 301 21.04 -2.92 21.59
N GLY A 302 21.91 -1.98 21.23
CA GLY A 302 21.90 -0.62 21.76
C GLY A 302 21.02 0.32 20.92
N PRO A 303 20.48 1.39 21.50
CA PRO A 303 19.68 2.38 20.77
C PRO A 303 20.56 3.15 19.78
N ARG A 304 20.07 3.30 18.54
CA ARG A 304 20.73 4.01 17.46
C ARG A 304 19.78 5.00 16.79
N ILE A 305 20.33 6.17 16.47
CA ILE A 305 19.72 7.17 15.60
C ILE A 305 20.53 7.23 14.30
N SER A 306 19.89 6.96 13.17
CA SER A 306 20.50 7.08 11.84
C SER A 306 19.92 8.28 11.11
N VAL A 307 20.76 9.23 10.72
CA VAL A 307 20.37 10.43 9.98
C VAL A 307 20.85 10.30 8.54
N TYR A 308 19.92 10.40 7.59
CA TYR A 308 20.20 10.31 6.16
C TYR A 308 20.10 11.67 5.51
N VAL A 309 21.12 12.03 4.75
CA VAL A 309 21.16 13.25 3.94
C VAL A 309 21.25 12.87 2.48
N GLY A 310 20.52 13.60 1.64
CA GLY A 310 20.58 13.44 0.19
C GLY A 310 20.24 14.75 -0.54
N ASN A 311 20.50 14.77 -1.83
CA ASN A 311 20.15 15.87 -2.73
C ASN A 311 19.43 15.37 -4.00
N ASP A 312 19.08 16.31 -4.88
CA ASP A 312 18.38 16.03 -6.14
C ASP A 312 19.25 15.29 -7.18
N PHE A 313 20.56 15.18 -6.93
CA PHE A 313 21.53 14.50 -7.80
C PHE A 313 21.77 13.03 -7.38
N ASN A 314 20.99 12.50 -6.45
CA ASN A 314 21.16 11.17 -5.83
C ASN A 314 22.48 11.00 -5.07
N GLU A 315 23.15 12.09 -4.73
CA GLU A 315 24.28 12.06 -3.81
C GLU A 315 23.72 11.91 -2.40
N SER A 316 24.29 11.00 -1.62
CA SER A 316 23.77 10.71 -0.29
C SER A 316 24.86 10.27 0.66
N GLY A 317 24.60 10.49 1.94
CA GLY A 317 25.40 10.02 3.04
C GLY A 317 24.51 9.77 4.25
N TYR A 318 25.06 9.09 5.24
CA TYR A 318 24.37 8.92 6.51
C TYR A 318 25.35 8.97 7.68
N LEU A 319 24.85 9.37 8.83
CA LEU A 319 25.55 9.24 10.10
C LEU A 319 24.70 8.42 11.07
N GLU A 320 25.37 7.76 11.99
CA GLU A 320 24.77 7.05 13.11
C GLU A 320 25.24 7.70 14.41
N ALA A 321 24.34 7.82 15.37
CA ALA A 321 24.60 8.37 16.68
C ALA A 321 23.85 7.62 17.78
N THR A 322 24.33 7.75 19.01
CA THR A 322 23.60 7.34 20.21
C THR A 322 22.45 8.32 20.52
N PRO A 323 21.49 7.97 21.39
CA PRO A 323 20.47 8.91 21.88
C PRO A 323 21.04 10.17 22.53
N SER A 324 22.26 10.08 23.08
CA SER A 324 23.00 11.20 23.67
C SER A 324 23.64 12.13 22.63
N GLY A 325 23.55 11.81 21.34
CA GLY A 325 24.13 12.59 20.25
C GLY A 325 25.57 12.23 19.90
N ASP A 326 26.16 11.23 20.55
CA ASP A 326 27.52 10.79 20.25
C ASP A 326 27.54 10.05 18.92
N LYS A 327 28.27 10.59 17.95
CA LYS A 327 28.41 10.02 16.60
C LYS A 327 29.22 8.72 16.68
N THR A 328 28.61 7.61 16.28
CA THR A 328 29.25 6.28 16.25
C THR A 328 29.77 5.93 14.86
N ARG A 329 29.13 6.45 13.81
CA ARG A 329 29.53 6.22 12.41
C ARG A 329 29.21 7.44 11.56
N VAL A 330 30.09 7.78 10.64
CA VAL A 330 29.85 8.81 9.61
C VAL A 330 30.25 8.22 8.27
N SER A 331 29.30 8.21 7.33
CA SER A 331 29.48 7.72 5.97
C SER A 331 29.19 8.88 5.01
N PRO A 332 30.18 9.74 4.73
CA PRO A 332 30.01 10.86 3.81
C PRO A 332 29.84 10.37 2.37
N PHE A 333 29.35 11.24 1.51
CA PHE A 333 29.39 11.04 0.06
C PHE A 333 30.84 11.19 -0.43
N ASP A 334 31.31 10.19 -1.16
CA ASP A 334 32.62 10.20 -1.81
C ASP A 334 32.46 10.78 -3.23
N ARG A 335 33.18 11.86 -3.52
CA ARG A 335 33.23 12.52 -4.84
C ARG A 335 34.10 11.78 -5.84
#